data_AF-A0A0A2MBD0-F1
#
_entry.id   AF-A0A0A2MBD0-F1
#
_cell.length_a   1.000
_cell.length_b   1.000
_cell.length_c   1.000
_cell.angle_alpha   90.00
_cell.angle_beta   90.00
_cell.angle_gamma   90.00
#
_symmetry.space_group_name_H-M   'P 1'
#
loop_
_entity.id
_entity.type
_entity.pdbx_description
1 polymer ?
#
loop_
_entity_poly.entity_id
_entity_poly.type
_entity_poly.pdbx_seq_one_letter_code
_entity_poly.pdbx_strand_id
1 'polypeptide(L)'
;MGIFTSNTKKMLQEFYKKSEHNLHDIEKEIDEFLVDLQSEYEENSYVVNEFNELVDDLREKLPPADAKRLMDFTNRLLRVRRCARKGVEALRELSRDQHKITRETLRDYEDYLQFR
;
A
#
# COMPACT_ATOMS: atom_id res chain seq x y z
N MET A 1 9.71 18.18 -41.84
CA MET A 1 8.58 17.28 -41.51
C MET A 1 8.75 15.98 -42.28
N GLY A 2 9.40 14.96 -41.72
CA GLY A 2 9.43 13.64 -42.37
C GLY A 2 10.63 12.79 -41.97
N ILE A 3 10.46 11.94 -40.94
CA ILE A 3 11.31 10.75 -40.64
C ILE A 3 10.47 9.61 -39.99
N PHE A 4 9.15 9.73 -39.78
CA PHE A 4 8.36 8.69 -39.13
C PHE A 4 7.48 7.98 -40.15
N THR A 5 7.83 6.72 -40.45
CA THR A 5 7.07 5.85 -41.36
C THR A 5 5.80 5.35 -40.65
N SER A 6 4.78 4.88 -41.38
CA SER A 6 3.53 4.37 -40.79
C SER A 6 3.78 3.25 -39.75
N ASN A 7 4.88 2.53 -39.88
CA ASN A 7 5.35 1.55 -38.90
C ASN A 7 5.72 2.17 -37.55
N THR A 8 6.36 3.34 -37.52
CA THR A 8 6.71 3.98 -36.25
C THR A 8 5.47 4.47 -35.49
N LYS A 9 4.43 4.91 -36.21
CA LYS A 9 3.13 5.26 -35.60
C LYS A 9 2.43 4.03 -35.01
N LYS A 10 2.42 2.91 -35.75
CA LYS A 10 1.88 1.63 -35.24
C LYS A 10 2.64 1.15 -34.01
N MET A 11 3.97 1.18 -34.04
CA MET A 11 4.81 0.80 -32.91
C MET A 11 4.53 1.68 -31.68
N LEU A 12 4.38 3.00 -31.86
CA LEU A 12 4.04 3.91 -30.76
C LEU A 12 2.66 3.60 -30.16
N GLN A 13 1.67 3.27 -30.99
CA GLN A 13 0.33 2.88 -30.54
C GLN A 13 0.32 1.54 -29.80
N GLU A 14 1.09 0.55 -30.28
CA GLU A 14 1.24 -0.74 -29.58
C GLU A 14 1.95 -0.56 -28.24
N PHE A 15 2.99 0.28 -28.21
CA PHE A 15 3.69 0.62 -26.98
C PHE A 15 2.75 1.32 -25.98
N TYR A 16 1.99 2.32 -26.43
CA TYR A 16 0.98 3.00 -25.63
C TYR A 16 -0.01 2.01 -24.98
N LYS A 17 -0.64 1.14 -25.78
CA LYS A 17 -1.60 0.15 -25.28
C LYS A 17 -0.98 -0.81 -24.27
N LYS A 18 0.26 -1.23 -24.51
CA LYS A 18 0.98 -2.12 -23.59
C LYS A 18 1.33 -1.40 -22.28
N SER A 19 1.74 -0.14 -22.36
CA SER A 19 1.98 0.68 -21.18
C SER A 19 0.70 0.92 -20.37
N GLU A 20 -0.41 1.24 -21.04
CA GLU A 20 -1.73 1.39 -20.41
C GLU A 20 -2.14 0.12 -19.66
N HIS A 21 -2.07 -1.03 -20.33
CA HIS A 21 -2.38 -2.31 -19.70
C HIS A 21 -1.49 -2.60 -18.48
N ASN A 22 -0.17 -2.47 -18.64
CA ASN A 22 0.76 -2.75 -17.55
C ASN A 22 0.57 -1.81 -16.36
N LEU A 23 0.33 -0.52 -16.62
CA LEU A 23 0.14 0.47 -15.55
C LEU A 23 -1.15 0.21 -14.77
N HIS A 24 -2.24 -0.13 -15.46
CA HIS A 24 -3.50 -0.49 -14.81
C HIS A 24 -3.41 -1.82 -14.05
N ASP A 25 -2.68 -2.81 -14.55
CA ASP A 25 -2.45 -4.06 -13.84
C ASP A 25 -1.67 -3.80 -12.53
N ILE A 26 -0.63 -2.97 -12.58
CA ILE A 26 0.15 -2.58 -11.37
C ILE A 26 -0.74 -1.81 -10.38
N GLU A 27 -1.55 -0.85 -10.84
CA GLU A 27 -2.50 -0.14 -9.99
C GLU A 27 -3.44 -1.11 -9.27
N LYS A 28 -3.99 -2.06 -10.01
CA LYS A 28 -4.90 -3.06 -9.46
C LYS A 28 -4.20 -3.93 -8.41
N GLU A 29 -3.00 -4.43 -8.68
CA GLU A 29 -2.24 -5.22 -7.72
C GLU A 29 -1.94 -4.45 -6.43
N ILE A 30 -1.53 -3.18 -6.54
CA ILE A 30 -1.26 -2.34 -5.37
C ILE A 30 -2.53 -2.08 -4.57
N ASP A 31 -3.66 -1.84 -5.23
CA ASP A 31 -4.94 -1.61 -4.57
C ASP A 31 -5.45 -2.88 -3.88
N GLU A 32 -5.29 -4.06 -4.49
CA GLU A 32 -5.60 -5.36 -3.86
C GLU A 32 -4.75 -5.58 -2.61
N PHE A 33 -3.42 -5.39 -2.69
CA PHE A 33 -2.55 -5.49 -1.51
C PHE A 33 -2.91 -4.48 -0.42
N LEU A 34 -3.35 -3.28 -0.80
CA LEU A 34 -3.76 -2.27 0.16
C LEU A 34 -5.01 -2.69 0.92
N VAL A 35 -6.00 -3.23 0.23
CA VAL A 35 -7.25 -3.74 0.83
C VAL A 35 -6.94 -4.88 1.78
N ASP A 36 -6.15 -5.85 1.35
CA ASP A 36 -5.79 -7.01 2.17
C ASP A 36 -5.04 -6.58 3.44
N LEU A 37 -4.01 -5.74 3.29
CA LEU A 37 -3.21 -5.26 4.42
C LEU A 37 -4.05 -4.40 5.40
N GLN A 38 -5.00 -3.61 4.89
CA GLN A 38 -5.93 -2.86 5.72
C GLN A 38 -6.84 -3.78 6.52
N SER A 39 -7.43 -4.78 5.87
CA SER A 39 -8.30 -5.77 6.50
C SER A 39 -7.57 -6.51 7.63
N GLU A 40 -6.38 -7.05 7.35
CA GLU A 40 -5.56 -7.75 8.35
C GLU A 40 -5.15 -6.84 9.51
N TYR A 41 -4.83 -5.57 9.24
CA TYR A 41 -4.49 -4.60 10.29
C TYR A 41 -5.69 -4.25 11.17
N GLU A 42 -6.88 -4.08 10.57
CA GLU A 42 -8.12 -3.78 11.30
C GLU A 42 -8.53 -4.94 12.20
N GLU A 43 -8.53 -6.17 11.69
CA GLU A 43 -8.78 -7.39 12.46
C GLU A 43 -7.81 -7.51 13.66
N ASN A 44 -6.51 -7.36 13.41
CA ASN A 44 -5.51 -7.38 14.48
C ASN A 44 -5.68 -6.23 15.49
N SER A 45 -6.21 -5.08 15.07
CA SER A 45 -6.42 -3.95 15.97
C SER A 45 -7.49 -4.24 17.02
N TYR A 46 -8.53 -5.00 16.69
CA TYR A 46 -9.52 -5.48 17.67
C TYR A 46 -8.88 -6.42 18.69
N VAL A 47 -8.12 -7.41 18.22
CA VAL A 47 -7.44 -8.38 19.09
C VAL A 47 -6.46 -7.69 20.04
N VAL A 48 -5.72 -6.68 19.58
CA VAL A 48 -4.80 -5.93 20.44
C VAL A 48 -5.55 -5.14 21.52
N ASN A 49 -6.75 -4.62 21.23
CA ASN A 49 -7.53 -3.91 22.23
C ASN A 49 -8.05 -4.87 23.31
N GLU A 50 -8.63 -6.01 22.91
CA GLU A 50 -9.04 -7.08 23.85
C GLU A 50 -7.87 -7.58 24.69
N PHE A 51 -6.69 -7.75 24.07
CA PHE A 51 -5.48 -8.11 24.80
C PHE A 51 -5.06 -7.06 25.83
N ASN A 52 -5.18 -5.77 25.53
CA ASN A 52 -4.85 -4.72 26.49
C ASN A 52 -5.80 -4.74 27.69
N GLU A 53 -7.10 -4.94 27.47
CA GLU A 53 -8.09 -5.09 28.54
C GLU A 53 -7.74 -6.28 29.45
N LEU A 54 -7.41 -7.43 28.84
CA LEU A 54 -6.97 -8.61 29.58
C LEU A 54 -5.68 -8.35 30.39
N VAL A 55 -4.72 -7.62 29.81
CA VAL A 55 -3.46 -7.27 30.50
C VAL A 55 -3.74 -6.40 31.71
N ASP A 56 -4.63 -5.41 31.59
CA ASP A 56 -4.99 -4.53 32.71
C ASP A 56 -5.66 -5.32 33.83
N ASP A 57 -6.58 -6.24 33.50
CA ASP A 57 -7.23 -7.14 34.46
C ASP A 57 -6.27 -8.08 35.17
N LEU A 58 -5.23 -8.56 34.46
CA LEU A 58 -4.21 -9.43 35.03
C LEU A 58 -3.18 -8.66 35.86
N ARG A 59 -2.91 -7.40 35.52
CA ARG A 59 -1.89 -6.59 36.20
C ARG A 59 -2.14 -6.47 37.70
N GLU A 60 -3.39 -6.35 38.11
CA GLU A 60 -3.78 -6.23 39.52
C GLU A 60 -3.68 -7.55 40.29
N LYS A 61 -3.65 -8.68 39.59
CA LYS A 61 -3.66 -10.03 40.17
C LYS A 61 -2.26 -10.66 40.19
N LEU A 62 -1.30 -10.05 39.52
CA LEU A 62 0.06 -10.58 39.35
C LEU A 62 1.05 -10.01 40.38
N PRO A 63 2.08 -10.78 40.77
CA PRO A 63 3.22 -10.25 41.50
C PRO A 63 3.88 -9.08 40.74
N PRO A 64 4.45 -8.08 41.43
CA PRO A 64 5.00 -6.87 40.78
C PRO A 64 6.05 -7.14 39.69
N ALA A 65 6.88 -8.17 39.88
CA ALA A 65 7.90 -8.56 38.90
C ALA A 65 7.29 -9.12 37.61
N ASP A 66 6.24 -9.92 37.72
CA ASP A 66 5.55 -10.53 36.57
C ASP A 66 4.65 -9.52 35.87
N ALA A 67 3.96 -8.66 36.63
CA ALA A 67 3.23 -7.53 36.08
C ALA A 67 4.14 -6.61 35.24
N LYS A 68 5.36 -6.32 35.73
CA LYS A 68 6.34 -5.53 34.98
C LYS A 68 6.77 -6.24 33.67
N ARG A 69 7.06 -7.54 33.72
CA ARG A 69 7.41 -8.31 32.52
C ARG A 69 6.29 -8.34 31.49
N LEU A 70 5.03 -8.47 31.95
CA LEU A 70 3.85 -8.43 31.10
C LEU A 70 3.74 -7.06 30.40
N MET A 71 3.85 -5.96 31.15
CA MET A 71 3.81 -4.60 30.59
C MET A 71 4.94 -4.35 29.57
N ASP A 72 6.16 -4.80 29.85
CA ASP A 72 7.29 -4.68 28.92
C ASP A 72 7.06 -5.48 27.62
N PHE A 73 6.35 -6.62 27.70
CA PHE A 73 5.97 -7.39 26.53
C PHE A 73 4.83 -6.71 25.74
N THR A 74 3.77 -6.27 26.41
CA THR A 74 2.66 -5.51 25.82
C THR A 74 3.18 -4.26 25.09
N ASN A 75 4.11 -3.52 25.70
CA ASN A 75 4.74 -2.36 25.06
C ASN A 75 5.49 -2.70 23.76
N ARG A 76 6.13 -3.88 23.69
CA ARG A 76 6.79 -4.36 22.46
C ARG A 76 5.76 -4.75 21.40
N LEU A 77 4.67 -5.42 21.77
CA LEU A 77 3.56 -5.72 20.86
C LEU A 77 2.92 -4.45 20.28
N LEU A 78 2.71 -3.42 21.10
CA LEU A 78 2.18 -2.13 20.64
C LEU A 78 3.10 -1.47 19.59
N ARG A 79 4.42 -1.67 19.67
CA ARG A 79 5.36 -1.21 18.63
C ARG A 79 5.19 -1.99 17.33
N VAL A 80 4.95 -3.30 17.40
CA VAL A 80 4.65 -4.13 16.22
C VAL A 80 3.35 -3.64 15.55
N ARG A 81 2.29 -3.40 16.33
CA ARG A 81 1.04 -2.79 15.79
C ARG A 81 1.32 -1.45 15.10
N ARG A 82 2.12 -0.58 15.70
CA ARG A 82 2.49 0.71 15.08
C ARG A 82 3.28 0.52 13.79
N CYS A 83 4.12 -0.52 13.69
CA CYS A 83 4.83 -0.86 12.45
C CYS A 83 3.84 -1.29 11.35
N ALA A 84 2.88 -2.17 11.68
CA ALA A 84 1.84 -2.59 10.75
C ALA A 84 1.00 -1.41 10.23
N ARG A 85 0.60 -0.49 11.11
CA ARG A 85 -0.09 0.74 10.72
C ARG A 85 0.70 1.57 9.70
N LYS A 86 2.01 1.72 9.91
CA LYS A 86 2.88 2.44 8.98
C LYS A 86 2.98 1.72 7.62
N GLY A 87 2.94 0.39 7.61
CA GLY A 87 2.87 -0.39 6.37
C GLY A 87 1.62 -0.08 5.56
N VAL A 88 0.45 -0.03 6.22
CA VAL A 88 -0.82 0.40 5.60
C VAL A 88 -0.72 1.82 5.03
N GLU A 89 -0.18 2.76 5.83
CA GLU A 89 -0.03 4.15 5.41
C GLU A 89 0.92 4.28 4.20
N ALA A 90 2.05 3.59 4.20
CA ALA A 90 3.01 3.58 3.11
C ALA A 90 2.43 2.97 1.82
N LEU A 91 1.68 1.87 1.92
CA LEU A 91 1.05 1.24 0.76
C LEU A 91 -0.07 2.11 0.18
N ARG A 92 -0.78 2.85 1.04
CA ARG A 92 -1.77 3.85 0.60
C ARG A 92 -1.12 5.00 -0.16
N GLU A 93 0.03 5.47 0.29
CA GLU A 93 0.81 6.49 -0.43
C GLU A 93 1.31 5.94 -1.78
N LEU A 94 1.81 4.71 -1.80
CA LEU A 94 2.26 4.05 -3.03
C LEU A 94 1.14 3.90 -4.07
N SER A 95 -0.06 3.47 -3.64
CA SER A 95 -1.25 3.42 -4.50
C SER A 95 -1.53 4.78 -5.14
N ARG A 96 -1.56 5.85 -4.32
CA ARG A 96 -1.81 7.21 -4.81
C ARG A 96 -0.77 7.69 -5.80
N ASP A 97 0.50 7.46 -5.52
CA ASP A 97 1.60 7.86 -6.39
C ASP A 97 1.57 7.08 -7.70
N GLN A 98 1.27 5.77 -7.66
CA GLN A 98 1.09 4.96 -8.87
C GLN A 98 -0.06 5.49 -9.73
N HIS A 99 -1.24 5.73 -9.15
CA HIS A 99 -2.39 6.34 -9.83
C HIS A 99 -2.07 7.69 -10.47
N LYS A 100 -1.18 8.48 -9.84
CA LYS A 100 -0.73 9.76 -10.41
C LYS A 100 0.21 9.54 -11.59
N ILE A 101 1.23 8.69 -11.42
CA ILE A 101 2.24 8.39 -12.44
C ILE A 101 1.59 7.80 -13.69
N THR A 102 0.65 6.87 -13.54
CA THR A 102 -0.08 6.29 -14.67
C THR A 102 -0.79 7.37 -15.48
N ARG A 103 -1.55 8.26 -14.82
CA ARG A 103 -2.27 9.36 -15.49
C ARG A 103 -1.33 10.31 -16.22
N GLU A 104 -0.22 10.70 -15.59
CA GLU A 104 0.78 11.56 -16.20
C GLU A 104 1.43 10.88 -17.41
N THR A 105 1.80 9.60 -17.28
CA THR A 105 2.43 8.81 -18.35
C THR A 105 1.51 8.61 -19.55
N LEU A 106 0.22 8.31 -19.31
CA LEU A 106 -0.75 8.16 -20.40
C LEU A 106 -0.98 9.47 -21.14
N ARG A 107 -1.07 10.59 -20.41
CA ARG A 107 -1.20 11.91 -21.01
C ARG A 107 0.01 12.28 -21.88
N ASP A 108 1.22 11.99 -21.41
CA ASP A 108 2.43 12.22 -22.20
C ASP A 108 2.39 11.44 -23.53
N TYR A 109 1.93 10.18 -23.49
CA TYR A 109 1.77 9.39 -24.72
C TYR A 109 0.69 9.92 -25.65
N GLU A 110 -0.45 10.40 -25.12
CA GLU A 110 -1.47 11.07 -25.91
C GLU A 110 -0.91 12.30 -26.61
N ASP A 111 -0.13 13.12 -25.90
CA ASP A 111 0.54 14.29 -26.47
C ASP A 111 1.53 13.88 -27.58
N TYR A 112 2.32 12.81 -27.38
CA TYR A 112 3.20 12.28 -28.43
C TYR A 112 2.45 11.73 -29.66
N LEU A 113 1.24 11.19 -29.46
CA LEU A 113 0.37 10.70 -30.52
C LEU A 113 -0.36 11.84 -31.26
N GLN A 114 -0.63 12.97 -30.60
CA GLN A 114 -1.36 14.12 -31.14
C GLN A 114 -0.46 15.20 -31.76
N PHE A 115 0.76 15.45 -31.23
CA PHE A 115 1.68 16.48 -31.73
C PHE A 115 2.40 16.14 -33.06
N ARG A 116 1.93 15.13 -33.81
CA ARG A 116 2.51 14.74 -35.10
C ARG A 116 1.53 14.30 -36.19
#